data_AF-A0A1X2IF87-F1
#
_entry.id   AF-A0A1X2IF87-F1
#
_cell.length_a   1.000
_cell.length_b   1.000
_cell.length_c   1.000
_cell.angle_alpha   90.00
_cell.angle_beta   90.00
_cell.angle_gamma   90.00
#
_symmetry.space_group_name_H-M   'P 1'
#
loop_
_entity.id
_entity.type
_entity.pdbx_description
1 polymer ?
#
loop_
_entity_poly.entity_id
_entity_poly.type
_entity_poly.pdbx_seq_one_letter_code
_entity_poly.pdbx_strand_id
1 'polypeptide(L)'
;MKDGSNPTSSSLQIITENVMAPPFIPVPSDPVYLTFHQTVVQQLKNQTFLEMILKSKASKAEDRFYAALPLFDHYKDKIMRSQTSVNSRCWDNMTTMLDVKLTLFEWMNISDKLNLLFLTGNVTAPTNLMILPTFATTTLSWVSNAPRHYLHLPHIKGEDDEGDRVLFNFDLTDPSTIMLRTTTTACHSNNNNNIPTSRLHFLHLKPREYYVNVEPTHTNTLQNNTKKTLCKQLQLDPFVDPIAVVRISSFCDAAMKKDEHGVDWKRYCIFLTGNFEKNKWVLSSVAFPQGLVDAHWQHHTYSKDHPSKEGFHIY
;
A
#
# COMPACT_ATOMS: atom_id res chain seq x y z
N MET A 1 38.26 3.60 -62.33
CA MET A 1 37.93 4.87 -62.99
C MET A 1 36.43 5.08 -62.99
N LYS A 2 35.95 5.83 -61.99
CA LYS A 2 34.82 6.77 -62.07
C LYS A 2 34.70 7.41 -60.69
N ASP A 3 35.17 8.64 -60.64
CA ASP A 3 35.12 9.54 -59.49
C ASP A 3 33.67 9.83 -59.09
N GLY A 4 33.39 9.67 -57.80
CA GLY A 4 32.14 10.07 -57.16
C GLY A 4 32.42 11.24 -56.22
N SER A 5 32.06 12.43 -56.69
CA SER A 5 32.21 13.74 -56.04
C SER A 5 31.49 13.84 -54.69
N ASN A 6 32.23 14.25 -53.66
CA ASN A 6 31.71 14.68 -52.36
C ASN A 6 30.97 16.03 -52.45
N PRO A 7 29.81 16.20 -51.80
CA PRO A 7 29.19 17.49 -51.65
C PRO A 7 29.91 18.34 -50.59
N THR A 8 30.20 19.57 -50.99
CA THR A 8 30.80 20.66 -50.24
C THR A 8 30.07 20.96 -48.93
N SER A 9 30.84 20.97 -47.84
CA SER A 9 30.44 21.41 -46.50
C SER A 9 30.30 22.93 -46.48
N SER A 10 29.06 23.43 -46.40
CA SER A 10 28.78 24.83 -46.09
C SER A 10 29.08 25.09 -44.62
N SER A 11 30.20 25.75 -44.37
CA SER A 11 30.58 26.26 -43.05
C SER A 11 29.69 27.44 -42.69
N LEU A 12 28.70 27.22 -41.84
CA LEU A 12 27.97 28.28 -41.15
C LEU A 12 28.90 28.91 -40.11
N GLN A 13 29.41 30.11 -40.41
CA GLN A 13 30.05 30.97 -39.42
C GLN A 13 28.98 31.49 -38.46
N ILE A 14 28.90 30.88 -37.28
CA ILE A 14 28.10 31.40 -36.17
C ILE A 14 28.84 32.63 -35.65
N ILE A 15 28.30 33.81 -35.94
CA ILE A 15 28.70 35.06 -35.32
C ILE A 15 28.23 34.99 -33.87
N THR A 16 29.12 34.59 -32.96
CA THR A 16 28.92 34.79 -31.52
C THR A 16 29.16 36.25 -31.19
N GLU A 17 28.10 37.06 -31.24
CA GLU A 17 28.10 38.35 -30.55
C GLU A 17 28.25 38.09 -29.04
N ASN A 18 29.43 38.40 -28.52
CA ASN A 18 29.67 38.52 -27.07
C ASN A 18 28.91 39.75 -26.56
N VAL A 19 27.60 39.63 -26.44
CA VAL A 19 26.79 40.54 -25.65
C VAL A 19 27.18 40.27 -24.20
N MET A 20 28.02 41.16 -23.63
CA MET A 20 28.28 41.20 -22.19
C MET A 20 26.93 41.32 -21.49
N ALA A 21 26.42 40.20 -20.99
CA ALA A 21 25.25 40.18 -20.15
C ALA A 21 25.55 41.11 -18.95
N PRO A 22 24.67 42.07 -18.64
CA PRO A 22 24.87 42.95 -17.50
C PRO A 22 25.09 42.11 -16.24
N PRO A 23 25.97 42.55 -15.32
CA PRO A 23 26.26 41.81 -14.10
C PRO A 23 24.96 41.51 -13.37
N PHE A 24 24.71 40.22 -13.14
CA PHE A 24 23.56 39.74 -12.38
C PHE A 24 23.72 40.25 -10.94
N ILE A 25 23.09 41.38 -10.62
CA ILE A 25 22.99 41.85 -9.23
C ILE A 25 21.96 40.93 -8.57
N PRO A 26 22.36 40.05 -7.63
CA PRO A 26 21.40 39.20 -6.95
C PRO A 26 20.49 40.11 -6.13
N VAL A 27 19.22 40.21 -6.53
CA VAL A 27 18.21 40.90 -5.73
C VAL A 27 18.17 40.20 -4.38
N PRO A 28 18.38 40.91 -3.25
CA PRO A 28 18.32 40.30 -1.93
C PRO A 28 16.95 39.65 -1.78
N SER A 29 16.94 38.33 -1.70
CA SER A 29 15.71 37.56 -1.58
C SER A 29 15.08 37.89 -0.23
N ASP A 30 13.80 38.25 -0.24
CA ASP A 30 13.03 38.53 0.96
C ASP A 30 13.21 37.38 1.96
N PRO A 31 13.71 37.62 3.19
CA PRO A 31 13.91 36.56 4.19
C PRO A 31 12.61 35.82 4.52
N VAL A 32 11.45 36.47 4.37
CA VAL A 32 10.13 35.83 4.51
C VAL A 32 9.92 34.79 3.40
N TYR A 33 10.27 35.12 2.16
CA TYR A 33 10.18 34.19 1.02
C TYR A 33 11.08 32.98 1.21
N LEU A 34 12.34 33.18 1.66
CA LEU A 34 13.27 32.08 1.91
C LEU A 34 12.74 31.14 3.00
N THR A 35 12.24 31.70 4.10
CA THR A 35 11.68 30.94 5.23
C THR A 35 10.44 30.15 4.81
N PHE A 36 9.54 30.79 4.05
CA PHE A 36 8.37 30.12 3.48
C PHE A 36 8.77 28.98 2.57
N HIS A 37 9.69 29.20 1.61
CA HIS A 37 10.16 28.19 0.69
C HIS A 37 10.80 27.00 1.42
N GLN A 38 11.67 27.26 2.40
CA GLN A 38 12.27 26.22 3.23
C GLN A 38 11.22 25.41 4.00
N THR A 39 10.20 26.09 4.56
CA THR A 39 9.09 25.43 5.27
C THR A 39 8.29 24.54 4.32
N VAL A 40 7.95 25.03 3.12
CA VAL A 40 7.23 24.24 2.11
C VAL A 40 8.06 23.03 1.67
N VAL A 41 9.35 23.23 1.37
CA VAL A 41 10.26 22.13 0.99
C VAL A 41 10.36 21.11 2.12
N GLN A 42 10.48 21.55 3.37
CA GLN A 42 10.57 20.66 4.52
C GLN A 42 9.26 19.88 4.72
N GLN A 43 8.11 20.53 4.55
CA GLN A 43 6.80 19.87 4.63
C GLN A 43 6.61 18.84 3.51
N LEU A 44 7.01 19.17 2.28
CA LEU A 44 6.92 18.26 1.14
C LEU A 44 7.89 17.08 1.27
N LYS A 45 9.15 17.33 1.66
CA LYS A 45 10.17 16.28 1.87
C LYS A 45 9.79 15.29 2.97
N ASN A 46 9.03 15.73 3.96
CA ASN A 46 8.64 14.91 5.10
C ASN A 46 7.34 14.12 4.87
N GLN A 47 6.61 14.38 3.79
CA GLN A 47 5.38 13.68 3.46
C GLN A 47 5.67 12.48 2.57
N THR A 48 5.05 11.35 2.89
CA THR A 48 5.09 10.20 2.00
C THR A 48 4.24 10.44 0.75
N PHE A 49 4.52 9.72 -0.33
CA PHE A 49 3.70 9.74 -1.54
C PHE A 49 2.22 9.51 -1.25
N LEU A 50 1.94 8.52 -0.38
CA LEU A 50 0.61 8.20 0.11
C LEU A 50 -0.06 9.38 0.82
N GLU A 51 0.66 10.06 1.70
CA GLU A 51 0.13 11.25 2.38
C GLU A 51 -0.21 12.36 1.40
N MET A 52 0.68 12.65 0.45
CA MET A 52 0.47 13.70 -0.53
C MET A 52 -0.76 13.44 -1.40
N ILE A 53 -0.91 12.23 -1.94
CA ILE A 53 -2.07 11.88 -2.78
C ILE A 53 -3.37 11.87 -1.97
N LEU A 54 -3.36 11.27 -0.77
CA LEU A 54 -4.58 11.00 -0.01
C LEU A 54 -5.03 12.18 0.85
N LYS A 55 -4.13 13.05 1.30
CA LYS A 55 -4.46 14.29 2.03
C LYS A 55 -4.68 15.50 1.12
N SER A 56 -4.36 15.41 -0.17
CA SER A 56 -4.56 16.52 -1.10
C SER A 56 -6.03 16.94 -1.19
N LYS A 57 -6.27 18.25 -1.14
CA LYS A 57 -7.58 18.88 -1.29
C LYS A 57 -7.93 19.22 -2.75
N ALA A 58 -7.14 18.76 -3.73
CA ALA A 58 -7.46 19.02 -5.12
C ALA A 58 -8.83 18.40 -5.49
N SER A 59 -9.61 19.14 -6.26
CA SER A 59 -10.99 18.80 -6.62
C SER A 59 -11.05 17.63 -7.59
N LYS A 60 -10.12 17.57 -8.55
CA LYS A 60 -9.97 16.43 -9.46
C LYS A 60 -8.94 15.45 -8.92
N ALA A 61 -9.19 14.16 -9.12
CA ALA A 61 -8.24 13.12 -8.73
C ALA A 61 -6.94 13.20 -9.54
N GLU A 62 -7.06 13.49 -10.83
CA GLU A 62 -5.93 13.68 -11.76
C GLU A 62 -4.96 14.77 -11.28
N ASP A 63 -5.48 15.92 -10.82
CA ASP A 63 -4.67 17.02 -10.28
C ASP A 63 -3.79 16.57 -9.10
N ARG A 64 -4.28 15.62 -8.27
CA ARG A 64 -3.51 15.08 -7.14
C ARG A 64 -2.30 14.29 -7.65
N PHE A 65 -2.51 13.48 -8.68
CA PHE A 65 -1.44 12.70 -9.29
C PHE A 65 -0.40 13.59 -9.97
N TYR A 66 -0.82 14.59 -10.74
CA TYR A 66 0.13 15.52 -11.36
C TYR A 66 0.89 16.37 -10.34
N ALA A 67 0.28 16.70 -9.20
CA ALA A 67 0.97 17.43 -8.15
C ALA A 67 1.99 16.58 -7.38
N ALA A 68 1.64 15.33 -7.07
CA ALA A 68 2.47 14.49 -6.21
C ALA A 68 3.48 13.62 -6.98
N LEU A 69 3.06 12.96 -8.07
CA LEU A 69 3.90 11.96 -8.74
C LEU A 69 5.26 12.51 -9.24
N PRO A 70 5.38 13.73 -9.79
CA PRO A 70 6.68 14.26 -10.23
C PRO A 70 7.71 14.41 -9.11
N LEU A 71 7.26 14.43 -7.85
CA LEU A 71 8.12 14.57 -6.68
C LEU A 71 8.76 13.25 -6.25
N PHE A 72 8.33 12.11 -6.80
CA PHE A 72 8.83 10.78 -6.43
C PHE A 72 9.46 10.09 -7.63
N ASP A 73 10.80 10.00 -7.64
CA ASP A 73 11.57 9.50 -8.77
C ASP A 73 11.14 8.11 -9.26
N HIS A 74 10.82 7.21 -8.33
CA HIS A 74 10.42 5.84 -8.64
C HIS A 74 9.02 5.72 -9.31
N TYR A 75 8.26 6.81 -9.39
CA TYR A 75 6.99 6.87 -10.11
C TYR A 75 7.08 7.62 -11.44
N LYS A 76 8.16 8.37 -11.70
CA LYS A 76 8.30 9.19 -12.92
C LYS A 76 8.11 8.37 -14.20
N ASP A 77 8.74 7.20 -14.29
CA ASP A 77 8.63 6.34 -15.47
C ASP A 77 7.22 5.79 -15.70
N LYS A 78 6.41 5.65 -14.64
CA LYS A 78 5.02 5.18 -14.75
C LYS A 78 4.12 6.27 -15.33
N ILE A 79 4.38 7.53 -14.98
CA ILE A 79 3.72 8.70 -15.58
C ILE A 79 4.10 8.83 -17.05
N MET A 80 5.41 8.80 -17.35
CA MET A 80 5.85 9.01 -18.74
C MET A 80 5.28 7.92 -19.64
N ARG A 81 5.29 6.66 -19.18
CA ARG A 81 4.66 5.55 -19.91
C ARG A 81 3.15 5.73 -20.07
N SER A 82 2.44 6.18 -19.03
CA SER A 82 0.98 6.39 -19.12
C SER A 82 0.62 7.54 -20.08
N GLN A 83 1.44 8.58 -20.16
CA GLN A 83 1.28 9.70 -21.10
C GLN A 83 1.66 9.35 -22.55
N THR A 84 2.72 8.57 -22.77
CA THR A 84 3.20 8.25 -24.13
C THR A 84 2.50 7.05 -24.77
N SER A 85 1.89 6.16 -23.97
CA SER A 85 1.15 5.03 -24.53
C SER A 85 -0.15 5.52 -25.18
N VAL A 86 -0.47 5.01 -26.38
CA VAL A 86 -1.75 5.26 -27.08
C VAL A 86 -2.98 4.87 -26.23
N ASN A 87 -2.75 4.17 -25.11
CA ASN A 87 -3.70 3.93 -24.03
C ASN A 87 -3.77 5.09 -23.00
N SER A 88 -3.47 6.32 -23.39
CA SER A 88 -3.67 7.55 -22.59
C SER A 88 -5.13 7.75 -22.14
N ARG A 89 -6.07 6.92 -22.64
CA ARG A 89 -7.43 6.75 -22.12
C ARG A 89 -7.51 6.21 -20.69
N CYS A 90 -6.38 5.79 -20.09
CA CYS A 90 -6.37 5.32 -18.71
C CYS A 90 -6.92 6.39 -17.75
N TRP A 91 -6.58 7.66 -17.98
CA TRP A 91 -7.08 8.78 -17.19
C TRP A 91 -8.53 9.15 -17.53
N ASP A 92 -8.86 9.18 -18.84
CA ASP A 92 -10.21 9.52 -19.32
C ASP A 92 -11.28 8.54 -18.79
N ASN A 93 -10.89 7.30 -18.49
CA ASN A 93 -11.78 6.26 -17.99
C ASN A 93 -11.87 6.21 -16.46
N MET A 94 -11.03 6.95 -15.72
CA MET A 94 -11.11 7.04 -14.26
C MET A 94 -12.24 7.95 -13.82
N THR A 95 -13.47 7.46 -13.97
CA THR A 95 -14.67 8.23 -13.61
C THR A 95 -14.95 8.20 -12.11
N THR A 96 -14.39 7.23 -11.38
CA THR A 96 -14.66 7.02 -9.96
C THR A 96 -13.40 7.09 -9.10
N MET A 97 -13.59 7.45 -7.82
CA MET A 97 -12.53 7.40 -6.81
C MET A 97 -12.01 5.97 -6.58
N LEU A 98 -12.83 4.96 -6.87
CA LEU A 98 -12.43 3.56 -6.83
C LEU A 98 -11.36 3.29 -7.90
N ASP A 99 -11.59 3.70 -9.16
CA ASP A 99 -10.64 3.49 -10.27
C ASP A 99 -9.28 4.14 -9.98
N VAL A 100 -9.31 5.35 -9.43
CA VAL A 100 -8.14 6.10 -8.99
C VAL A 100 -7.32 5.29 -7.98
N LYS A 101 -7.98 4.72 -6.98
CA LYS A 101 -7.31 4.01 -5.89
C LYS A 101 -6.84 2.61 -6.31
N LEU A 102 -7.57 1.93 -7.20
CA LEU A 102 -7.11 0.68 -7.81
C LEU A 102 -5.87 0.93 -8.68
N THR A 103 -5.88 1.98 -9.51
CA THR A 103 -4.74 2.34 -10.37
C THR A 103 -3.52 2.77 -9.54
N LEU A 104 -3.76 3.58 -8.50
CA LEU A 104 -2.74 3.96 -7.53
C LEU A 104 -2.08 2.72 -6.92
N PHE A 105 -2.89 1.74 -6.51
CA PHE A 105 -2.38 0.48 -5.96
C PHE A 105 -1.56 -0.31 -6.99
N GLU A 106 -1.99 -0.39 -8.25
CA GLU A 106 -1.21 -1.03 -9.31
C GLU A 106 0.16 -0.36 -9.51
N TRP A 107 0.22 0.96 -9.38
CA TRP A 107 1.46 1.70 -9.52
C TRP A 107 2.36 1.59 -8.31
N MET A 108 1.85 1.38 -7.10
CA MET A 108 2.67 1.30 -5.91
C MET A 108 3.73 0.19 -5.97
N ASN A 109 4.92 0.49 -5.45
CA ASN A 109 5.90 -0.54 -5.13
C ASN A 109 5.40 -1.41 -3.95
N ILE A 110 6.08 -2.53 -3.67
CA ILE A 110 5.67 -3.48 -2.62
C ILE A 110 5.65 -2.82 -1.24
N SER A 111 6.64 -1.96 -0.95
CA SER A 111 6.75 -1.26 0.33
C SER A 111 5.56 -0.33 0.58
N ASP A 112 5.18 0.47 -0.42
CA ASP A 112 4.05 1.40 -0.33
C ASP A 112 2.71 0.67 -0.20
N LYS A 113 2.53 -0.44 -0.91
CA LYS A 113 1.33 -1.30 -0.77
C LYS A 113 1.20 -1.85 0.64
N LEU A 114 2.29 -2.33 1.22
CA LEU A 114 2.31 -2.85 2.60
C LEU A 114 2.09 -1.71 3.60
N ASN A 115 2.80 -0.59 3.49
CA ASN A 115 2.58 0.57 4.36
C ASN A 115 1.11 1.02 4.35
N LEU A 116 0.50 1.06 3.18
CA LEU A 116 -0.92 1.36 3.04
C LEU A 116 -1.80 0.31 3.73
N LEU A 117 -1.51 -0.99 3.56
CA LEU A 117 -2.23 -2.09 4.23
C LEU A 117 -2.17 -1.95 5.76
N PHE A 118 -0.98 -1.78 6.32
CA PHE A 118 -0.81 -1.62 7.77
C PHE A 118 -1.46 -0.34 8.30
N LEU A 119 -1.43 0.74 7.52
CA LEU A 119 -2.15 1.96 7.86
C LEU A 119 -3.66 1.75 7.88
N THR A 120 -4.23 1.00 6.92
CA THR A 120 -5.66 0.67 6.89
C THR A 120 -6.08 -0.28 8.00
N GLY A 121 -5.22 -1.25 8.34
CA GLY A 121 -5.49 -2.29 9.33
C GLY A 121 -5.08 -1.91 10.76
N ASN A 122 -4.66 -0.66 10.98
CA ASN A 122 -4.25 -0.21 12.30
C ASN A 122 -5.45 -0.24 13.26
N VAL A 123 -5.28 -0.91 14.40
CA VAL A 123 -6.31 -1.08 15.44
C VAL A 123 -6.86 0.24 16.00
N THR A 124 -6.12 1.33 15.88
CA THR A 124 -6.56 2.67 16.30
C THR A 124 -7.40 3.39 15.26
N ALA A 125 -7.46 2.87 14.03
CA ALA A 125 -8.34 3.41 13.01
C ALA A 125 -9.80 3.05 13.40
N PRO A 126 -10.75 3.99 13.29
CA PRO A 126 -12.16 3.71 13.49
C PRO A 126 -12.67 2.88 12.30
N THR A 127 -12.38 1.59 12.30
CA THR A 127 -12.80 0.66 11.24
C THR A 127 -14.12 0.03 11.64
N ASN A 128 -15.22 0.56 11.08
CA ASN A 128 -16.42 -0.25 10.88
C ASN A 128 -16.04 -1.36 9.90
N LEU A 129 -16.28 -2.63 10.22
CA LEU A 129 -16.05 -3.83 9.39
C LEU A 129 -16.20 -3.55 7.89
N MET A 130 -15.10 -3.20 7.20
CA MET A 130 -15.15 -2.83 5.79
C MET A 130 -14.99 -4.10 4.94
N ILE A 131 -15.86 -4.20 3.93
CA ILE A 131 -16.15 -5.39 3.10
C ILE A 131 -15.16 -5.53 1.93
N LEU A 132 -14.31 -4.52 1.75
CA LEU A 132 -13.27 -4.51 0.75
C LEU A 132 -11.95 -4.28 1.49
N PRO A 133 -10.76 -4.72 1.01
CA PRO A 133 -9.53 -4.05 1.40
C PRO A 133 -9.67 -2.65 0.82
N THR A 134 -10.33 -1.77 1.56
CA THR A 134 -10.81 -0.49 1.07
C THR A 134 -9.68 0.50 1.02
N PHE A 135 -8.53 0.13 0.44
CA PHE A 135 -7.61 1.09 -0.20
C PHE A 135 -8.41 2.09 -1.04
N ALA A 136 -9.47 1.58 -1.67
CA ALA A 136 -10.46 2.29 -2.47
C ALA A 136 -11.48 3.18 -1.74
N THR A 137 -11.80 2.96 -0.46
CA THR A 137 -12.91 3.70 0.18
C THR A 137 -12.68 4.10 1.63
N THR A 138 -11.57 3.71 2.27
CA THR A 138 -11.25 4.21 3.62
C THR A 138 -10.95 5.69 3.61
N THR A 139 -11.59 6.41 4.53
CA THR A 139 -11.05 7.62 5.14
C THR A 139 -9.92 7.20 6.07
N LEU A 140 -8.69 7.13 5.55
CA LEU A 140 -7.52 6.83 6.38
C LEU A 140 -7.43 7.85 7.52
N SER A 141 -7.51 7.35 8.75
CA SER A 141 -7.22 8.17 9.93
C SER A 141 -5.71 8.25 10.05
N TRP A 142 -5.13 9.35 9.59
CA TRP A 142 -3.74 9.69 9.82
C TRP A 142 -3.58 10.18 11.26
N VAL A 143 -3.80 9.30 12.23
CA VAL A 143 -3.62 9.61 13.65
C VAL A 143 -2.19 10.09 13.82
N SER A 144 -1.99 11.20 14.55
CA SER A 144 -0.67 11.82 14.77
C SER A 144 0.39 10.86 15.31
N ASN A 145 -0.06 9.74 15.89
CA ASN A 145 0.76 8.72 16.53
C ASN A 145 0.94 7.44 15.68
N ALA A 146 0.36 7.38 14.48
CA ALA A 146 0.58 6.26 13.57
C ALA A 146 2.04 6.31 13.05
N PRO A 147 2.73 5.16 12.96
CA PRO A 147 4.02 5.08 12.31
C PRO A 147 3.93 5.65 10.88
N ARG A 148 4.85 6.55 10.52
CA ARG A 148 4.93 7.07 9.13
C ARG A 148 5.35 5.97 8.15
N HIS A 149 6.12 5.01 8.65
CA HIS A 149 6.64 3.88 7.90
C HIS A 149 6.50 2.63 8.77
N TYR A 150 5.60 1.73 8.39
CA TYR A 150 5.43 0.44 9.08
C TYR A 150 6.55 -0.55 8.76
N LEU A 151 7.37 -0.20 7.76
CA LEU A 151 8.53 -0.97 7.29
C LEU A 151 9.87 -0.28 7.62
N HIS A 152 9.91 0.71 8.51
CA HIS A 152 11.18 1.29 8.97
C HIS A 152 11.15 1.39 10.49
N LEU A 153 12.09 0.72 11.16
CA LEU A 153 12.30 0.88 12.59
C LEU A 153 13.25 2.06 12.83
N PRO A 154 12.83 3.10 13.58
CA PRO A 154 13.65 4.30 13.77
C PRO A 154 14.91 4.08 14.62
N HIS A 155 15.00 2.96 15.34
CA HIS A 155 16.03 2.74 16.37
C HIS A 155 16.96 1.55 16.12
N ILE A 156 16.70 0.72 15.11
CA ILE A 156 17.65 -0.33 14.72
C ILE A 156 18.64 0.28 13.75
N LYS A 157 19.60 1.04 14.28
CA LYS A 157 20.83 1.34 13.54
C LYS A 157 21.70 0.10 13.71
N GLY A 158 21.68 -0.80 12.73
CA GLY A 158 22.62 -1.91 12.67
C GLY A 158 24.02 -1.33 12.57
N GLU A 159 24.80 -1.39 13.65
CA GLU A 159 26.23 -1.10 13.61
C GLU A 159 27.03 -2.25 12.97
N ASP A 160 26.36 -3.38 12.65
CA ASP A 160 26.97 -4.57 12.08
C ASP A 160 26.38 -4.86 10.67
N ASP A 161 27.09 -4.39 9.66
CA ASP A 161 26.73 -4.20 8.23
C ASP A 161 26.39 -5.48 7.42
N GLU A 162 26.15 -6.63 8.07
CA GLU A 162 26.02 -7.92 7.36
C GLU A 162 24.74 -8.72 7.69
N GLY A 163 23.94 -8.27 8.67
CA GLY A 163 22.75 -9.00 9.17
C GLY A 163 21.38 -8.49 8.71
N ASP A 164 21.31 -7.39 7.96
CA ASP A 164 20.10 -6.56 7.78
C ASP A 164 18.94 -7.20 6.97
N ARG A 165 19.09 -8.43 6.49
CA ARG A 165 18.14 -9.06 5.56
C ARG A 165 16.93 -9.76 6.22
N VAL A 166 16.84 -9.85 7.55
CA VAL A 166 15.84 -10.75 8.20
C VAL A 166 15.01 -10.09 9.31
N LEU A 167 14.62 -8.82 9.13
CA LEU A 167 13.71 -8.17 10.10
C LEU A 167 12.26 -8.09 9.59
N PHE A 168 12.04 -8.09 8.28
CA PHE A 168 10.71 -7.93 7.71
C PHE A 168 9.98 -9.24 7.51
N ASN A 169 8.68 -9.23 7.84
CA ASN A 169 7.80 -10.37 7.63
C ASN A 169 7.36 -10.53 6.15
N PHE A 170 7.97 -9.80 5.23
CA PHE A 170 7.57 -9.76 3.83
C PHE A 170 8.79 -9.78 2.93
N ASP A 171 8.67 -10.45 1.79
CA ASP A 171 9.69 -10.37 0.74
C ASP A 171 9.44 -9.12 -0.12
N LEU A 172 10.19 -8.05 0.12
CA LEU A 172 10.07 -6.81 -0.64
C LEU A 172 10.62 -6.91 -2.07
N THR A 173 11.26 -8.03 -2.43
CA THR A 173 11.75 -8.30 -3.78
C THR A 173 10.78 -9.13 -4.61
N ASP A 174 9.84 -9.85 -3.97
CA ASP A 174 8.82 -10.63 -4.66
C ASP A 174 7.55 -9.79 -4.92
N PRO A 175 7.22 -9.47 -6.19
CA PRO A 175 5.98 -8.76 -6.51
C PRO A 175 4.71 -9.55 -6.14
N SER A 176 4.83 -10.87 -5.92
CA SER A 176 3.72 -11.71 -5.47
C SER A 176 3.40 -11.60 -3.98
N THR A 177 4.26 -10.93 -3.20
CA THR A 177 4.07 -10.66 -1.78
C THR A 177 2.76 -9.93 -1.49
N ILE A 178 2.40 -8.97 -2.35
CA ILE A 178 1.17 -8.20 -2.21
C ILE A 178 0.63 -7.80 -3.59
N MET A 179 -0.47 -8.44 -3.99
CA MET A 179 -1.08 -8.23 -5.31
C MET A 179 -2.58 -7.97 -5.19
N LEU A 180 -3.06 -6.97 -5.93
CA LEU A 180 -4.49 -6.80 -6.17
C LEU A 180 -4.93 -7.81 -7.22
N ARG A 181 -5.99 -8.55 -6.94
CA ARG A 181 -6.59 -9.52 -7.86
C ARG A 181 -8.09 -9.28 -7.98
N THR A 182 -8.67 -9.82 -9.04
CA THR A 182 -10.10 -9.75 -9.32
C THR A 182 -10.61 -11.16 -9.55
N THR A 183 -11.67 -11.54 -8.85
CA THR A 183 -12.43 -12.75 -9.12
C THR A 183 -13.75 -12.37 -9.80
N THR A 184 -14.04 -13.05 -10.90
CA THR A 184 -15.36 -13.01 -11.52
C THR A 184 -16.15 -14.20 -11.00
N THR A 185 -17.11 -13.97 -10.10
CA THR A 185 -18.05 -15.02 -9.72
C THR A 185 -19.03 -15.22 -10.87
N ALA A 186 -18.94 -16.38 -11.53
CA ALA A 186 -19.95 -16.78 -12.50
C ALA A 186 -21.25 -17.03 -11.74
N CYS A 187 -22.16 -16.05 -11.76
CA CYS A 187 -23.50 -16.24 -11.26
C CYS A 187 -24.17 -17.26 -12.19
N HIS A 188 -24.36 -18.52 -11.75
CA HIS A 188 -25.22 -19.48 -12.43
C HIS A 188 -26.69 -19.05 -12.31
N SER A 189 -27.04 -17.95 -12.98
CA SER A 189 -28.42 -17.56 -13.21
C SER A 189 -28.84 -18.15 -14.54
N ASN A 190 -29.60 -19.23 -14.50
CA ASN A 190 -30.12 -19.95 -15.68
C ASN A 190 -31.22 -19.17 -16.44
N ASN A 191 -31.31 -17.86 -16.21
CA ASN A 191 -32.24 -16.95 -16.88
C ASN A 191 -31.44 -16.01 -17.78
N ASN A 192 -31.76 -16.02 -19.07
CA ASN A 192 -31.17 -15.25 -20.19
C ASN A 192 -31.17 -13.71 -20.04
N ASN A 193 -31.33 -13.18 -18.83
CA ASN A 193 -31.20 -11.76 -18.57
C ASN A 193 -29.72 -11.48 -18.32
N ASN A 194 -29.12 -10.61 -19.13
CA ASN A 194 -27.75 -10.10 -19.02
C ASN A 194 -27.52 -9.38 -17.68
N ILE A 195 -27.51 -10.12 -16.57
CA ILE A 195 -27.21 -9.57 -15.25
C ILE A 195 -25.70 -9.33 -15.22
N PRO A 196 -25.25 -8.11 -14.91
CA PRO A 196 -23.83 -7.80 -14.86
C PRO A 196 -23.13 -8.70 -13.84
N THR A 197 -22.06 -9.37 -14.26
CA THR A 197 -21.21 -10.18 -13.39
C THR A 197 -20.59 -9.27 -12.33
N SER A 198 -20.81 -9.55 -11.05
CA SER A 198 -20.13 -8.81 -9.98
C SER A 198 -18.65 -9.19 -9.98
N ARG A 199 -17.77 -8.21 -10.22
CA ARG A 199 -16.33 -8.35 -10.03
C ARG A 199 -16.02 -8.09 -8.58
N LEU A 200 -15.38 -9.04 -7.92
CA LEU A 200 -14.88 -8.88 -6.55
C LEU A 200 -13.38 -8.69 -6.60
N HIS A 201 -12.91 -7.59 -6.03
CA HIS A 201 -11.48 -7.34 -5.86
C HIS A 201 -11.05 -7.87 -4.51
N PHE A 202 -9.84 -8.43 -4.45
CA PHE A 202 -9.22 -8.85 -3.19
C PHE A 202 -7.73 -8.60 -3.25
N LEU A 203 -7.14 -8.41 -2.08
CA LEU A 203 -5.69 -8.35 -1.93
C LEU A 203 -5.15 -9.72 -1.58
N HIS A 204 -4.26 -10.23 -2.42
CA HIS A 204 -3.49 -11.43 -2.16
C HIS A 204 -2.21 -11.05 -1.41
N LEU A 205 -2.07 -11.51 -0.17
CA LEU A 205 -0.95 -11.18 0.72
C LEU A 205 -0.18 -12.44 1.14
N LYS A 206 1.16 -12.40 1.06
CA LYS A 206 2.04 -13.50 1.50
C LYS A 206 3.03 -13.03 2.57
N PRO A 207 2.67 -13.12 3.86
CA PRO A 207 3.66 -12.94 4.92
C PRO A 207 4.57 -14.17 5.05
N ARG A 208 5.75 -13.98 5.64
CA ARG A 208 6.70 -15.06 5.98
C ARG A 208 6.26 -15.82 7.22
N GLU A 209 5.54 -15.17 8.11
CA GLU A 209 4.99 -15.73 9.34
C GLU A 209 3.67 -15.04 9.71
N TYR A 210 2.83 -15.75 10.43
CA TYR A 210 1.58 -15.23 10.96
C TYR A 210 1.24 -15.98 12.25
N TYR A 211 0.27 -15.46 12.98
CA TYR A 211 -0.20 -16.06 14.22
C TYR A 211 -1.68 -16.34 14.12
N VAL A 212 -2.12 -17.50 14.60
CA VAL A 212 -3.53 -17.89 14.63
C VAL A 212 -3.99 -17.93 16.07
N ASN A 213 -5.14 -17.32 16.34
CA ASN A 213 -5.74 -17.44 17.67
C ASN A 213 -6.37 -18.83 17.82
N VAL A 214 -5.81 -19.64 18.73
CA VAL A 214 -6.22 -21.03 18.96
C VAL A 214 -7.46 -21.11 19.84
N GLU A 215 -7.75 -20.08 20.64
CA GLU A 215 -8.84 -20.16 21.60
C GLU A 215 -10.12 -19.49 21.05
N PRO A 216 -11.13 -20.29 20.64
CA PRO A 216 -12.34 -19.76 20.06
C PRO A 216 -13.23 -19.05 21.08
N THR A 217 -12.97 -19.18 22.38
CA THR A 217 -13.75 -18.55 23.46
C THR A 217 -13.79 -17.02 23.30
N HIS A 218 -12.69 -16.42 22.84
CA HIS A 218 -12.65 -15.00 22.50
C HIS A 218 -13.30 -14.69 21.15
N THR A 219 -13.25 -15.60 20.16
CA THR A 219 -14.00 -15.39 18.90
C THR A 219 -15.52 -15.40 19.12
N ASN A 220 -16.02 -16.08 20.15
CA ASN A 220 -17.43 -16.01 20.57
C ASN A 220 -17.82 -14.65 21.17
N THR A 221 -16.85 -13.82 21.59
CA THR A 221 -17.13 -12.44 22.01
C THR A 221 -17.40 -11.51 20.83
N LEU A 222 -17.09 -11.95 19.59
CA LEU A 222 -17.57 -11.28 18.41
C LEU A 222 -19.10 -11.35 18.45
N GLN A 223 -19.74 -10.22 18.72
CA GLN A 223 -21.20 -10.15 18.86
C GLN A 223 -21.86 -10.92 17.71
N ASN A 224 -22.86 -11.75 17.99
CA ASN A 224 -23.52 -12.61 17.00
C ASN A 224 -23.92 -11.83 15.73
N ASN A 225 -24.29 -10.56 15.86
CA ASN A 225 -24.60 -9.67 14.75
C ASN A 225 -23.40 -9.37 13.86
N THR A 226 -22.23 -9.12 14.44
CA THR A 226 -20.96 -8.90 13.74
C THR A 226 -20.54 -10.17 13.01
N LYS A 227 -20.61 -11.33 13.65
CA LYS A 227 -20.31 -12.63 13.02
C LYS A 227 -21.23 -12.87 11.82
N LYS A 228 -22.54 -12.68 11.98
CA LYS A 228 -23.53 -12.86 10.89
C LYS A 228 -23.27 -11.90 9.72
N THR A 229 -22.91 -10.65 10.03
CA THR A 229 -22.59 -9.63 9.02
C THR A 229 -21.33 -10.02 8.26
N LEU A 230 -20.26 -10.42 8.96
CA LEU A 230 -19.02 -10.91 8.37
C LEU A 230 -19.24 -12.13 7.48
N CYS A 231 -19.96 -13.14 7.98
CA CYS A 231 -20.27 -14.34 7.21
C CYS A 231 -21.04 -13.98 5.93
N LYS A 232 -22.05 -13.13 6.03
CA LYS A 232 -22.78 -12.64 4.85
C LYS A 232 -21.88 -11.91 3.86
N GLN A 233 -20.96 -11.08 4.34
CA GLN A 233 -20.01 -10.32 3.52
C GLN A 233 -19.06 -11.23 2.74
N LEU A 234 -18.47 -12.22 3.43
CA LEU A 234 -17.54 -13.17 2.83
C LEU A 234 -18.24 -14.34 2.10
N GLN A 235 -19.58 -14.37 2.11
CA GLN A 235 -20.37 -15.50 1.61
C GLN A 235 -19.97 -16.82 2.28
N LEU A 236 -19.87 -16.78 3.62
CA LEU A 236 -19.64 -17.89 4.51
C LEU A 236 -20.95 -18.28 5.21
N ASP A 237 -21.10 -19.57 5.49
CA ASP A 237 -22.14 -20.12 6.34
C ASP A 237 -21.68 -20.03 7.81
N PRO A 238 -22.39 -19.29 8.68
CA PRO A 238 -22.00 -19.11 10.07
C PRO A 238 -22.02 -20.39 10.93
N PHE A 239 -22.68 -21.46 10.45
CA PHE A 239 -22.81 -22.75 11.13
C PHE A 239 -21.80 -23.79 10.63
N VAL A 240 -21.42 -23.71 9.35
CA VAL A 240 -20.52 -24.68 8.71
C VAL A 240 -19.09 -24.16 8.64
N ASP A 241 -18.90 -22.88 8.32
CA ASP A 241 -17.57 -22.32 8.10
C ASP A 241 -16.98 -21.79 9.42
N PRO A 242 -15.93 -22.45 9.97
CA PRO A 242 -15.27 -21.94 11.16
C PRO A 242 -14.61 -20.59 10.86
N ILE A 243 -14.81 -19.64 11.76
CA ILE A 243 -14.17 -18.33 11.68
C ILE A 243 -12.91 -18.35 12.53
N ALA A 244 -11.79 -17.98 11.93
CA ALA A 244 -10.50 -17.82 12.58
C ALA A 244 -10.09 -16.35 12.61
N VAL A 245 -9.22 -16.01 13.57
CA VAL A 245 -8.53 -14.72 13.61
C VAL A 245 -7.04 -14.95 13.41
N VAL A 246 -6.46 -14.17 12.51
CA VAL A 246 -5.04 -14.20 12.18
C VAL A 246 -4.42 -12.84 12.50
N ARG A 247 -3.25 -12.83 13.15
CA ARG A 247 -2.40 -11.66 13.34
C ARG A 247 -1.22 -11.75 12.38
N ILE A 248 -1.01 -10.68 11.60
CA ILE A 248 0.14 -10.55 10.70
C ILE A 248 0.92 -9.30 11.09
N SER A 249 2.17 -9.49 11.53
CA SER A 249 3.07 -8.40 11.92
C SER A 249 3.87 -7.90 10.70
N SER A 250 4.29 -6.63 10.67
CA SER A 250 5.18 -6.10 9.61
C SER A 250 6.61 -6.59 9.75
N PHE A 251 6.99 -6.99 10.97
CA PHE A 251 8.30 -7.52 11.33
C PHE A 251 8.18 -8.97 11.78
N CYS A 252 9.26 -9.74 11.61
CA CYS A 252 9.35 -11.11 12.08
C CYS A 252 9.45 -11.16 13.61
N ASP A 253 9.09 -12.30 14.19
CA ASP A 253 9.20 -12.63 15.62
C ASP A 253 10.61 -12.36 16.16
N ALA A 254 11.63 -12.72 15.37
CA ALA A 254 13.02 -12.48 15.72
C ALA A 254 13.36 -10.99 15.89
N ALA A 255 12.74 -10.10 15.10
CA ALA A 255 12.93 -8.66 15.22
C ALA A 255 12.20 -8.12 16.46
N MET A 256 10.98 -8.59 16.70
CA MET A 256 10.16 -8.18 17.85
C MET A 256 10.79 -8.58 19.18
N LYS A 257 11.39 -9.77 19.26
CA LYS A 257 12.07 -10.29 20.47
C LYS A 257 13.38 -9.57 20.82
N LYS A 258 14.04 -8.97 19.83
CA LYS A 258 15.31 -8.23 20.04
C LYS A 258 15.10 -6.83 20.57
N ASP A 259 13.87 -6.34 20.58
CA ASP A 259 13.60 -4.98 21.00
C ASP A 259 13.47 -4.85 22.51
N GLU A 260 14.50 -4.26 23.09
CA GLU A 260 14.57 -3.90 24.50
C GLU A 260 13.93 -2.53 24.79
N HIS A 261 13.57 -1.75 23.76
CA HIS A 261 13.24 -0.33 23.88
C HIS A 261 11.74 -0.04 24.01
N GLY A 262 10.91 -1.08 24.19
CA GLY A 262 9.49 -0.93 24.47
C GLY A 262 8.68 -0.40 23.28
N VAL A 263 9.03 -0.77 22.05
CA VAL A 263 8.22 -0.43 20.87
C VAL A 263 6.83 -1.05 21.01
N ASP A 264 5.80 -0.25 20.73
CA ASP A 264 4.41 -0.71 20.69
C ASP A 264 4.16 -1.53 19.42
N TRP A 265 4.62 -2.78 19.39
CA TRP A 265 4.51 -3.72 18.28
C TRP A 265 3.07 -3.96 17.81
N LYS A 266 2.08 -3.66 18.67
CA LYS A 266 0.65 -3.77 18.32
C LYS A 266 0.26 -2.81 17.20
N ARG A 267 1.00 -1.72 17.03
CA ARG A 267 0.79 -0.79 15.90
C ARG A 267 1.32 -1.34 14.59
N TYR A 268 2.26 -2.29 14.65
CA TYR A 268 2.91 -2.89 13.50
C TYR A 268 2.31 -4.25 13.13
N CYS A 269 1.06 -4.49 13.51
CA CYS A 269 0.33 -5.68 13.10
C CYS A 269 -1.05 -5.32 12.54
N ILE A 270 -1.52 -6.16 11.62
CA ILE A 270 -2.92 -6.19 11.19
C ILE A 270 -3.57 -7.46 11.71
N PHE A 271 -4.87 -7.40 11.91
CA PHE A 271 -5.69 -8.56 12.25
C PHE A 271 -6.63 -8.87 11.10
N LEU A 272 -6.72 -10.14 10.75
CA LEU A 272 -7.65 -10.67 9.78
C LEU A 272 -8.66 -11.56 10.49
N THR A 273 -9.92 -11.47 10.11
CA THR A 273 -10.95 -12.41 10.55
C THR A 273 -11.58 -13.04 9.31
N GLY A 274 -11.69 -14.36 9.29
CA GLY A 274 -12.05 -15.06 8.06
C GLY A 274 -12.08 -16.58 8.19
N ASN A 275 -11.97 -17.26 7.06
CA ASN A 275 -12.00 -18.71 6.98
C ASN A 275 -10.80 -19.22 6.16
N PHE A 276 -10.07 -20.19 6.72
CA PHE A 276 -8.89 -20.80 6.09
C PHE A 276 -9.25 -21.63 4.85
N GLU A 277 -10.28 -22.48 4.94
CA GLU A 277 -10.63 -23.43 3.88
C GLU A 277 -11.03 -22.72 2.58
N LYS A 278 -11.83 -21.67 2.69
CA LYS A 278 -12.26 -20.83 1.56
C LYS A 278 -11.25 -19.73 1.22
N ASN A 279 -10.21 -19.57 2.04
CA ASN A 279 -9.25 -18.48 2.00
C ASN A 279 -9.91 -17.10 1.79
N LYS A 280 -10.84 -16.74 2.69
CA LYS A 280 -11.56 -15.47 2.61
C LYS A 280 -11.38 -14.71 3.92
N TRP A 281 -10.82 -13.51 3.84
CA TRP A 281 -10.42 -12.72 5.00
C TRP A 281 -10.90 -11.29 4.88
N VAL A 282 -11.20 -10.63 5.99
CA VAL A 282 -11.33 -9.16 6.03
C VAL A 282 -10.42 -8.60 7.10
N LEU A 283 -10.03 -7.33 6.94
CA LEU A 283 -9.38 -6.57 8.00
C LEU A 283 -10.32 -6.45 9.20
N SER A 284 -9.78 -6.73 10.39
CA SER A 284 -10.55 -6.80 11.61
C SER A 284 -10.01 -5.81 12.64
N SER A 285 -10.94 -5.06 13.24
CA SER A 285 -10.66 -4.06 14.26
C SER A 285 -10.69 -4.63 15.67
N VAL A 286 -10.66 -5.96 15.82
CA VAL A 286 -10.90 -6.62 17.09
C VAL A 286 -9.87 -6.10 18.09
N ALA A 287 -10.35 -5.25 19.00
CA ALA A 287 -9.56 -4.73 20.08
C ALA A 287 -9.31 -5.88 21.04
N PHE A 288 -8.18 -6.56 20.89
CA PHE A 288 -7.76 -7.54 21.87
C PHE A 288 -7.51 -6.80 23.18
N PRO A 289 -8.13 -7.22 24.30
CA PRO A 289 -7.92 -6.61 25.61
C PRO A 289 -6.42 -6.49 25.85
N GLN A 290 -5.96 -5.26 26.07
CA GLN A 290 -4.57 -5.00 26.41
C GLN A 290 -4.20 -5.83 27.64
N GLY A 291 -3.40 -6.88 27.45
CA GLY A 291 -2.90 -7.71 28.56
C GLY A 291 -3.15 -9.21 28.42
N LEU A 292 -3.93 -9.66 27.43
CA LEU A 292 -3.97 -11.09 27.09
C LEU A 292 -2.70 -11.45 26.32
N VAL A 293 -1.73 -11.90 27.12
CA VAL A 293 -0.43 -12.48 26.79
C VAL A 293 -0.53 -13.42 25.59
N ASP A 294 0.54 -13.51 24.80
CA ASP A 294 0.70 -14.34 23.59
C ASP A 294 0.36 -15.85 23.73
N ALA A 295 -0.09 -16.31 24.90
CA ALA A 295 -0.37 -17.70 25.22
C ALA A 295 -1.40 -18.39 24.29
N HIS A 296 -2.26 -17.63 23.61
CA HIS A 296 -3.32 -18.17 22.73
C HIS A 296 -3.00 -18.02 21.24
N TRP A 297 -1.83 -17.48 20.90
CA TRP A 297 -1.42 -17.28 19.52
C TRP A 297 -0.45 -18.38 19.12
N GLN A 298 -0.91 -19.26 18.24
CA GLN A 298 -0.02 -20.24 17.61
C GLN A 298 0.75 -19.55 16.49
N HIS A 299 2.07 -19.59 16.56
CA HIS A 299 2.95 -19.09 15.52
C HIS A 299 3.00 -20.07 14.35
N HIS A 300 2.89 -19.54 13.14
CA HIS A 300 3.04 -20.28 11.89
C HIS A 300 4.07 -19.58 11.03
N THR A 301 5.10 -20.31 10.62
CA THR A 301 6.00 -19.88 9.55
C THR A 301 5.48 -20.39 8.22
N TYR A 302 5.53 -19.55 7.20
CA TYR A 302 5.28 -19.93 5.83
C TYR A 302 6.40 -20.88 5.37
N SER A 303 6.14 -22.18 5.49
CA SER A 303 6.95 -23.22 4.87
C SER A 303 6.41 -23.51 3.46
N LYS A 304 7.30 -23.88 2.54
CA LYS A 304 6.94 -24.26 1.15
C LYS A 304 5.91 -25.40 1.09
N ASP A 305 5.77 -26.15 2.18
CA ASP A 305 4.93 -27.35 2.30
C ASP A 305 3.59 -27.12 3.02
N HIS A 306 3.29 -25.88 3.46
CA HIS A 306 2.06 -25.60 4.20
C HIS A 306 0.88 -25.23 3.27
N PRO A 307 -0.37 -25.69 3.54
CA PRO A 307 -1.56 -25.37 2.73
C PRO A 307 -1.85 -23.86 2.59
N SER A 308 -1.29 -23.04 3.47
CA SER A 308 -1.30 -21.57 3.35
C SER A 308 -0.39 -21.03 2.23
N LYS A 309 0.14 -21.87 1.33
CA LYS A 309 0.99 -21.46 0.21
C LYS A 309 0.34 -20.39 -0.65
N GLU A 310 -0.98 -20.37 -0.71
CA GLU A 310 -1.74 -19.38 -1.48
C GLU A 310 -1.83 -18.01 -0.81
N GLY A 311 -1.22 -17.79 0.37
CA GLY A 311 -1.34 -16.53 1.08
C GLY A 311 -2.79 -16.25 1.52
N PHE A 312 -3.07 -14.99 1.85
CA PHE A 312 -4.37 -14.55 2.34
C PHE A 312 -5.09 -13.75 1.27
N HIS A 313 -6.32 -14.12 0.91
CA HIS A 313 -7.19 -13.28 0.08
C HIS A 313 -8.05 -12.38 0.97
N ILE A 314 -7.59 -11.14 1.10
CA ILE A 314 -8.24 -10.10 1.90
C ILE A 314 -9.27 -9.42 1.02
N TYR A 315 -10.53 -9.73 1.28
CA TYR A 315 -11.70 -9.31 0.55
C TYR A 315 -12.26 -8.00 0.98
#